data_AF-A0A3B9ISB8-F1
#
_entry.id   AF-A0A3B9ISB8-F1
#
_cell.length_a   1.000
_cell.length_b   1.000
_cell.length_c   1.000
_cell.angle_alpha   90.00
_cell.angle_beta   90.00
_cell.angle_gamma   90.00
#
_symmetry.space_group_name_H-M   'P 1'
#
loop_
_entity.id
_entity.type
_entity.pdbx_description
1 polymer ?
#
loop_
_entity_poly.entity_id
_entity_poly.type
_entity_poly.pdbx_seq_one_letter_code
_entity_poly.pdbx_strand_id
1 'polypeptide(L)' 'VEIDPETGTTRVDRYLAVDDFGRIVNPLIVEGQIHGGAAQAIGQACMEICRYDPESGQLLTGSF' A
#
# COMPACT_ATOMS: atom_id res chain seq x y z
N VAL A 1 12.06 -5.52 4.25
CA VAL A 1 11.82 -5.79 2.82
C VAL A 1 13.02 -6.52 2.27
N GLU A 2 12.80 -7.35 1.26
CA GLU A 2 13.87 -7.96 0.46
C GLU A 2 13.72 -7.52 -0.99
N ILE A 3 14.85 -7.32 -1.67
CA ILE A 3 14.89 -6.86 -3.05
C ILE A 3 15.79 -7.80 -3.84
N ASP A 4 15.28 -8.35 -4.92
CA ASP A 4 16.07 -9.10 -5.88
C ASP A 4 16.99 -8.14 -6.65
N PRO A 5 18.33 -8.30 -6.61
CA PRO A 5 19.26 -7.36 -7.21
C PRO A 5 19.30 -7.40 -8.75
N GLU A 6 18.82 -8.48 -9.37
CA GLU A 6 18.80 -8.63 -10.82
C GLU A 6 17.53 -8.04 -11.43
N THR A 7 16.40 -8.16 -10.73
CA THR A 7 15.07 -7.77 -11.25
C THR A 7 14.50 -6.51 -10.60
N GLY A 8 15.00 -6.12 -9.42
CA GLY A 8 14.42 -5.05 -8.61
C GLY A 8 13.10 -5.43 -7.92
N THR A 9 12.66 -6.70 -8.03
CA THR A 9 11.42 -7.17 -7.41
C THR A 9 11.50 -7.02 -5.90
N THR A 10 10.53 -6.31 -5.31
CA THR A 10 10.48 -6.05 -3.87
C THR A 10 9.45 -6.93 -3.18
N ARG A 11 9.84 -7.59 -2.09
CA ARG A 11 8.98 -8.38 -1.22
C ARG A 11 8.92 -7.77 0.18
N VAL A 12 7.71 -7.71 0.75
CA VAL A 12 7.50 -7.27 2.15
C VAL A 12 7.51 -8.48 3.08
N ASP A 13 8.63 -8.68 3.76
CA ASP A 13 8.84 -9.82 4.67
C ASP A 13 8.12 -9.71 6.01
N ARG A 14 8.18 -8.52 6.59
CA ARG A 14 7.61 -8.21 7.90
C ARG A 14 7.17 -6.75 7.91
N TYR A 15 6.02 -6.53 8.51
CA TYR A 15 5.44 -5.21 8.75
C TYR A 15 4.96 -5.17 10.21
N LEU A 16 5.33 -4.11 10.93
CA LEU A 16 4.93 -3.89 12.32
C LEU A 16 4.38 -2.46 12.41
N ALA A 17 3.16 -2.34 12.92
CA ALA A 17 2.54 -1.06 13.25
C ALA A 17 2.19 -1.03 14.73
N VAL A 18 2.36 0.14 15.35
CA VAL A 18 1.96 0.42 16.72
C VAL A 18 1.26 1.77 16.69
N ASP A 19 -0.03 1.75 17.02
CA ASP A 19 -0.90 2.91 16.91
C ASP A 19 -1.50 3.26 18.28
N ASP A 20 -1.58 4.56 18.58
CA ASP A 20 -2.29 5.07 19.75
C ASP A 20 -3.67 5.60 19.33
N PHE A 21 -4.71 4.81 19.64
CA PHE A 21 -6.10 5.14 19.33
C PHE A 21 -6.87 5.71 20.54
N GLY A 22 -6.22 5.93 21.68
CA GLY A 22 -6.91 6.24 22.93
C GLY A 22 -7.94 5.15 23.28
N ARG A 23 -9.22 5.52 23.43
CA ARG A 23 -10.29 4.56 23.75
C ARG A 23 -10.86 3.92 22.48
N ILE A 24 -10.48 2.67 22.23
CA ILE A 24 -11.05 1.85 21.17
C ILE A 24 -12.54 1.57 21.46
N VAL A 25 -13.42 2.02 20.57
CA VAL A 25 -14.87 1.79 20.68
C VAL A 25 -15.25 0.38 20.22
N ASN A 26 -14.66 -0.09 19.12
CA ASN A 26 -14.85 -1.44 18.59
C ASN A 26 -13.52 -2.02 18.10
N PRO A 27 -12.93 -3.00 18.81
CA PRO A 27 -11.65 -3.59 18.44
C PRO A 27 -11.62 -4.26 17.07
N LEU A 28 -12.71 -4.92 16.68
CA LEU A 28 -12.78 -5.64 15.39
C LEU A 28 -12.72 -4.69 14.21
N ILE A 29 -13.36 -3.52 14.32
CA ILE A 29 -13.30 -2.49 13.28
C ILE A 29 -11.88 -1.92 13.19
N VAL A 30 -11.27 -1.58 14.32
CA VAL A 30 -9.91 -1.03 14.36
C VAL A 30 -8.90 -2.01 13.77
N GLU A 31 -8.99 -3.30 14.11
CA GLU A 31 -8.14 -4.35 13.53
C GLU A 31 -8.29 -4.42 12.00
N GLY A 32 -9.53 -4.38 11.49
CA GLY A 32 -9.80 -4.32 10.06
C GLY A 32 -9.19 -3.10 9.38
N GLN A 33 -9.22 -1.93 10.05
CA GLN A 33 -8.59 -0.70 9.54
C GLN A 33 -7.06 -0.80 9.52
N ILE A 34 -6.43 -1.38 10.55
CA ILE A 34 -4.97 -1.57 10.57
C ILE A 34 -4.53 -2.47 9.42
N HIS A 35 -5.20 -3.60 9.21
CA HIS A 35 -4.88 -4.51 8.11
C HIS A 35 -5.14 -3.87 6.74
N GLY A 36 -6.29 -3.19 6.57
CA GLY A 36 -6.64 -2.51 5.33
C GLY A 36 -5.67 -1.38 4.99
N GLY A 37 -5.33 -0.55 5.97
CA GLY A 37 -4.37 0.54 5.82
C GLY A 37 -2.96 0.05 5.51
N ALA A 38 -2.51 -1.02 6.17
CA ALA A 38 -1.22 -1.64 5.88
C ALA A 38 -1.16 -2.19 4.45
N ALA A 39 -2.21 -2.91 4.02
CA ALA A 39 -2.30 -3.43 2.65
C ALA A 39 -2.31 -2.30 1.61
N GLN A 40 -3.09 -1.24 1.84
CA GLN A 40 -3.15 -0.07 0.97
C GLN A 40 -1.81 0.66 0.90
N ALA A 41 -1.14 0.89 2.04
CA ALA A 41 0.16 1.56 2.07
C ALA A 41 1.24 0.76 1.34
N ILE A 42 1.24 -0.57 1.48
CA ILE A 42 2.16 -1.46 0.76
C ILE A 42 1.86 -1.44 -0.75
N GLY A 43 0.58 -1.50 -1.13
CA GLY A 43 0.15 -1.37 -2.52
C GLY A 43 0.65 -0.07 -3.14
N GLN A 44 0.42 1.05 -2.45
CA GLN A 44 0.86 2.36 -2.90
C GLN A 44 2.39 2.48 -3.02
N ALA A 45 3.13 1.95 -2.05
CA ALA A 45 4.59 2.04 -2.05
C ALA A 45 5.26 1.14 -3.08
N CYS A 46 4.68 -0.02 -3.38
CA CYS A 46 5.36 -1.07 -4.15
C CYS A 46 4.73 -1.36 -5.52
N MET A 47 3.48 -0.97 -5.76
CA MET A 47 2.71 -1.42 -6.94
C MET A 47 2.00 -0.27 -7.67
N GLU A 48 1.29 0.59 -6.94
CA GLU A 48 0.35 1.53 -7.56
C GLU A 48 1.07 2.70 -8.23
N ILE A 49 0.54 3.09 -9.38
CA ILE A 49 1.05 4.25 -10.12
C ILE A 49 -0.02 4.86 -11.02
N CYS A 50 -0.14 6.18 -11.00
CA CYS A 50 -0.94 6.93 -11.97
C CYS A 50 -0.02 7.43 -13.08
N ARG A 51 -0.03 6.77 -14.24
CA ARG A 51 0.72 7.21 -15.43
C ARG A 51 -0.23 7.95 -16.35
N TYR A 52 0.13 9.18 -16.66
CA TYR A 52 -0.59 9.99 -17.62
C TYR A 52 0.23 10.10 -18.90
N ASP A 53 -0.45 10.07 -20.04
CA ASP A 53 0.15 10.41 -21.32
C ASP A 53 0.55 11.90 -21.34
N PRO A 54 1.83 12.24 -21.64
CA PRO A 54 2.30 13.63 -21.55
C PRO A 54 1.66 14.61 -22.54
N GLU A 55 1.14 14.11 -23.67
CA GLU A 55 0.59 14.96 -24.74
C GLU A 55 -0.91 15.18 -24.56
N SER A 56 -1.66 14.10 -24.33
CA SER A 56 -3.12 14.12 -24.24
C SER A 56 -3.65 14.28 -22.82
N GLY A 57 -2.83 13.99 -21.79
CA GLY A 57 -3.25 13.97 -20.39
C GLY A 57 -4.12 12.75 -20.01
N GLN A 58 -4.29 11.78 -20.89
CA GLN A 58 -5.08 10.58 -20.63
C GLN A 58 -4.42 9.71 -19.54
N LEU A 59 -5.22 9.21 -18.59
CA LEU A 59 -4.76 8.20 -17.62
C LEU A 59 -4.56 6.85 -18.32
N LEU A 60 -3.33 6.35 -18.30
CA LEU A 60 -2.90 5.09 -18.91
C LEU A 60 -3.12 3.89 -17.97
N THR A 61 -3.13 4.12 -16.66
CA THR A 61 -3.28 3.07 -15.63
C THR A 61 -4.66 3.12 -14.95
N GLY A 62 -5.72 3.29 -15.75
CA GLY A 62 -7.10 3.45 -15.27
C GLY A 62 -7.90 2.15 -15.12
N SER A 63 -7.26 0.99 -15.29
CA SER A 63 -7.89 -0.34 -15.18
C SER A 63 -7.10 -1.25 -14.24
N PHE A 64 -7.76 -2.31 -13.75
CA PHE A 64 -7.18 -3.33 -12.87
C PHE A 64 -6.34 -4.37 -13.64
#